data_AF-A0A317ICW0-F1
#
_entry.id   AF-A0A317ICW0-F1
#
_cell.length_a   1.000
_cell.length_b   1.000
_cell.length_c   1.000
_cell.angle_alpha   90.00
_cell.angle_beta   90.00
_cell.angle_gamma   90.00
#
_symmetry.space_group_name_H-M   'P 1'
#
loop_
_entity.id
_entity.type
_entity.pdbx_description
1 polymer ?
#
loop_
_entity_poly.entity_id
_entity_poly.type
_entity_poly.pdbx_seq_one_letter_code
_entity_poly.pdbx_strand_id
1 'polypeptide(L)'
;MVGLAHFRKSWAPLGVPLFRRIWLATFLSNVGTWMHEIASAWLMTSLTRSPIMIALMQTATYLPILVIGIPAGAIADLNDRRHIVLWGQAWML
;
A
#
# COMPACT_ATOMS: atom_id res chain seq x y z
N MET A 1 -1.23 -2.80 -40.74
CA MET A 1 -1.38 -3.87 -39.73
C MET A 1 -0.21 -3.93 -38.73
N VAL A 2 0.27 -2.79 -38.18
CA VAL A 2 1.47 -2.77 -37.28
C VAL A 2 1.13 -2.32 -35.84
N GLY A 3 -0.09 -1.84 -35.57
CA GLY A 3 -0.49 -1.32 -34.26
C GLY A 3 -0.89 -2.37 -33.20
N LEU A 4 -1.30 -3.58 -33.59
CA LEU A 4 -1.83 -4.60 -32.66
C LEU A 4 -0.74 -5.43 -31.97
N ALA A 5 0.48 -5.47 -32.51
CA ALA A 5 1.59 -6.22 -31.94
C ALA A 5 2.17 -5.57 -30.67
N HIS A 6 2.03 -4.25 -30.52
CA HIS A 6 2.50 -3.52 -29.35
C HIS A 6 1.64 -3.78 -28.11
N PHE A 7 0.31 -3.78 -28.25
CA PHE A 7 -0.62 -4.09 -27.16
C PHE A 7 -0.36 -5.46 -26.55
N ARG A 8 -0.06 -6.46 -27.38
CA ARG A 8 0.22 -7.82 -26.92
C ARG A 8 1.50 -7.93 -26.09
N LYS A 9 2.48 -7.04 -26.30
CA LYS A 9 3.70 -6.95 -25.47
C LYS A 9 3.42 -6.35 -24.09
N SER A 10 2.45 -5.45 -23.95
CA SER A 10 2.05 -4.89 -22.65
C SER A 10 1.43 -5.92 -21.71
N TRP A 11 0.74 -6.94 -22.25
CA TRP A 11 0.17 -8.04 -21.46
C TRP A 11 1.12 -9.23 -21.29
N ALA A 12 2.32 -9.21 -21.90
CA ALA A 12 3.30 -10.28 -21.81
C ALA A 12 3.75 -10.63 -20.36
N PRO A 13 3.89 -9.67 -19.42
CA PRO A 13 4.27 -9.98 -18.03
C PRO A 13 3.22 -10.84 -17.29
N LEU A 14 1.94 -10.67 -17.61
CA LEU A 14 0.83 -11.42 -16.99
C LEU A 14 0.77 -12.89 -17.45
N GLY A 15 1.53 -13.25 -18.49
CA GLY A 15 1.75 -14.64 -18.90
C GLY A 15 2.66 -15.43 -17.95
N VAL A 16 3.47 -14.76 -17.11
CA VAL A 16 4.35 -15.41 -16.14
C VAL A 16 3.56 -15.77 -14.88
N PRO A 17 3.44 -17.06 -14.49
CA PRO A 17 2.58 -17.47 -13.38
C PRO A 17 2.93 -16.82 -12.04
N LEU A 18 4.21 -16.65 -11.74
CA LEU A 18 4.70 -15.98 -10.52
C LEU A 18 4.29 -14.51 -10.49
N PHE A 19 4.56 -13.78 -11.58
CA PHE A 19 4.20 -12.38 -11.72
C PHE A 19 2.69 -12.19 -11.59
N ARG A 20 1.89 -13.02 -12.28
CA ARG A 20 0.42 -12.96 -12.20
C ARG A 20 -0.10 -13.17 -10.78
N ARG A 21 0.46 -14.11 -10.03
CA ARG A 21 0.06 -14.37 -8.63
C ARG A 21 0.38 -13.18 -7.73
N ILE A 22 1.60 -12.65 -7.80
CA ILE A 22 2.01 -11.48 -7.02
C ILE A 22 1.17 -10.27 -7.41
N TRP A 23 0.98 -10.03 -8.70
CA TRP A 23 0.17 -8.92 -9.20
C TRP A 23 -1.26 -8.97 -8.69
N LEU A 24 -1.92 -10.13 -8.76
CA LEU A 24 -3.28 -10.30 -8.24
C LEU A 24 -3.34 -10.13 -6.72
N ALA A 25 -2.37 -10.69 -5.99
CA ALA A 25 -2.29 -10.54 -4.54
C ALA A 25 -2.14 -9.06 -4.16
N THR A 26 -1.18 -8.35 -4.74
CA THR A 26 -0.96 -6.92 -4.51
C THR A 26 -2.18 -6.08 -4.91
N PHE A 27 -2.82 -6.41 -6.03
CA PHE A 27 -4.02 -5.71 -6.48
C PHE A 27 -5.16 -5.85 -5.47
N LEU A 28 -5.48 -7.08 -5.04
CA LEU A 28 -6.49 -7.31 -4.01
C LEU A 28 -6.13 -6.65 -2.68
N SER A 29 -4.87 -6.73 -2.25
CA SER A 29 -4.40 -6.08 -1.03
C SER A 29 -4.60 -4.57 -1.07
N ASN A 30 -4.22 -3.91 -2.17
CA ASN A 30 -4.40 -2.46 -2.32
C ASN A 30 -5.87 -2.06 -2.30
N VAL A 31 -6.75 -2.84 -2.95
CA VAL A 31 -8.20 -2.61 -2.90
C VAL A 31 -8.71 -2.71 -1.45
N GLY A 32 -8.28 -3.73 -0.71
CA GLY A 32 -8.63 -3.89 0.70
C GLY A 32 -8.16 -2.70 1.56
N THR A 33 -6.95 -2.19 1.32
CA THR A 33 -6.41 -1.01 2.00
C THR A 33 -7.26 0.23 1.71
N TRP A 34 -7.60 0.51 0.46
CA TRP A 34 -8.43 1.68 0.13
C TRP A 34 -9.84 1.56 0.70
N MET A 35 -10.42 0.35 0.69
CA MET A 35 -11.70 0.10 1.33
C MET A 35 -11.63 0.39 2.84
N HIS A 36 -10.56 -0.05 3.51
CA HIS A 36 -10.33 0.24 4.91
C HIS A 36 -10.20 1.74 5.19
N GLU A 37 -9.44 2.48 4.38
CA GLU A 37 -9.27 3.93 4.53
C GLU A 37 -10.60 4.68 4.40
N ILE A 38 -11.41 4.35 3.39
CA ILE A 38 -12.72 4.97 3.16
C ILE A 38 -13.69 4.59 4.28
N ALA A 39 -13.73 3.32 4.69
CA ALA A 39 -14.59 2.85 5.78
C ALA A 39 -14.23 3.53 7.10
N SER A 40 -12.94 3.71 7.38
CA SER A 40 -12.45 4.38 8.59
C SER A 40 -12.84 5.86 8.61
N ALA A 41 -12.69 6.56 7.48
CA ALA A 41 -13.15 7.94 7.34
C ALA A 41 -14.68 8.08 7.50
N TRP A 42 -15.46 7.17 6.93
CA TRP A 42 -16.93 7.17 7.10
C TRP A 42 -17.32 6.82 8.55
N LEU A 43 -16.66 5.86 9.19
CA LEU A 43 -16.92 5.55 10.59
C LEU A 43 -16.71 6.79 11.48
N MET A 44 -15.67 7.57 11.22
CA MET A 44 -15.43 8.82 11.95
C MET A 44 -16.53 9.86 11.75
N THR A 45 -17.15 9.95 10.56
CA THR A 45 -18.30 10.86 10.36
C THR A 45 -19.54 10.42 11.13
N SER A 46 -19.70 9.11 11.37
CA SER A 46 -20.79 8.59 12.21
C SER A 46 -20.55 8.84 13.71
N LEU A 47 -19.28 8.86 14.14
CA LEU A 47 -18.87 9.08 15.53
C LEU A 47 -18.77 10.56 15.90
N THR A 48 -18.49 11.44 14.93
CA THR A 48 -18.23 12.86 15.19
C THR A 48 -18.63 13.74 14.01
N ARG A 49 -19.31 14.85 14.32
CA ARG A 49 -19.70 15.87 13.33
C ARG A 49 -18.64 16.96 13.09
N SER A 50 -17.52 16.93 13.82
CA SER A 50 -16.43 17.89 13.71
C SER A 50 -15.48 17.53 12.55
N PRO A 51 -15.37 18.37 11.50
CA PRO A 51 -14.48 18.13 10.37
C PRO A 51 -12.99 18.11 10.77
N ILE A 52 -12.63 18.86 11.82
CA ILE A 52 -11.25 18.95 12.33
C ILE A 52 -10.80 17.58 12.86
N MET A 53 -11.68 16.86 13.57
CA MET A 53 -11.34 15.56 14.15
C MET A 53 -11.12 14.49 13.07
N ILE A 54 -11.90 14.55 11.99
CA ILE A 54 -11.73 13.68 10.82
C ILE A 54 -10.39 13.98 10.13
N ALA A 55 -10.05 15.26 9.94
CA ALA A 55 -8.79 15.66 9.34
C ALA A 55 -7.57 15.29 10.21
N LEU A 56 -7.67 15.44 11.54
CA LEU A 56 -6.62 15.04 12.48
C LEU A 56 -6.39 13.53 12.50
N MET A 57 -7.47 12.74 12.38
CA MET A 57 -7.35 11.29 12.27
C MET A 57 -6.57 10.88 11.01
N GLN A 58 -6.87 11.47 9.85
CA GLN A 58 -6.07 11.24 8.63
C GLN A 58 -4.62 11.71 8.79
N THR A 59 -4.42 12.88 9.42
CA THR A 59 -3.07 13.39 9.70
C THR A 59 -2.30 12.41 10.57
N ALA A 60 -2.89 11.89 11.64
CA ALA A 60 -2.27 10.92 12.53
C ALA A 60 -1.92 9.60 11.82
N THR A 61 -2.69 9.19 10.80
CA THR A 61 -2.37 8.01 9.98
C THR A 61 -1.10 8.20 9.15
N TYR A 62 -0.93 9.37 8.51
CA TYR A 62 0.21 9.62 7.60
C TYR A 62 1.41 10.27 8.25
N LEU A 63 1.24 10.91 9.41
CA LEU A 63 2.30 11.61 10.14
C LEU A 63 3.51 10.70 10.47
N PRO A 64 3.34 9.44 10.91
CA PRO A 64 4.47 8.56 11.18
C PRO A 64 5.31 8.29 9.92
N ILE A 65 4.66 8.09 8.77
CA ILE A 65 5.36 7.91 7.49
C ILE A 65 6.14 9.16 7.12
N LEU A 66 5.59 10.35 7.36
CA LEU A 66 6.27 11.61 7.07
C LEU A 66 7.52 11.81 7.96
N VAL A 67 7.41 11.51 9.25
CA VAL A 67 8.51 11.72 10.21
C VAL A 67 9.57 10.62 10.12
N ILE A 68 9.16 9.36 9.96
CA ILE A 68 10.02 8.19 10.09
C ILE A 68 10.37 7.59 8.71
N GLY A 69 9.69 7.98 7.63
CA GLY A 69 9.88 7.37 6.30
C GLY A 69 11.30 7.52 5.74
N ILE A 70 11.92 8.70 5.90
CA ILE A 70 13.29 8.95 5.45
C ILE A 70 14.30 8.10 6.22
N PRO A 71 14.36 8.14 7.57
CA PRO A 71 15.30 7.31 8.31
C PRO A 71 14.99 5.81 8.16
N ALA A 72 13.72 5.42 8.03
CA ALA A 72 13.35 4.03 7.75
C ALA A 72 13.91 3.54 6.40
N GLY A 73 13.88 4.38 5.36
CA GLY A 73 14.49 4.07 4.07
C GLY A 73 16.00 3.87 4.17
N ALA A 74 16.70 4.76 4.89
CA ALA A 74 18.14 4.62 5.11
C ALA A 74 18.49 3.32 5.86
N ILE A 75 17.72 2.97 6.90
CA ILE A 75 17.87 1.69 7.63
C ILE A 75 17.58 0.50 6.71
N ALA A 76 16.59 0.62 5.83
CA ALA A 76 16.24 -0.46 4.90
C ALA A 76 17.33 -0.76 3.87
N ASP A 77 18.12 0.25 3.48
CA ASP A 77 19.24 0.08 2.55
C ASP A 77 20.49 -0.52 3.22
N LEU A 78 20.64 -0.32 4.53
CA LEU A 78 21.80 -0.79 5.32
C LEU A 78 21.63 -2.22 5.85
N ASN A 79 20.40 -2.70 6.03
CA ASN A 79 20.11 -3.98 6.65
C ASN A 79 19.66 -5.05 5.65
N ASP A 80 19.84 -6.32 6.01
CA ASP A 80 19.36 -7.44 5.20
C ASP A 80 17.84 -7.38 5.01
N ARG A 81 17.41 -7.31 3.74
CA ARG A 81 16.01 -7.17 3.30
C ARG A 81 15.07 -8.18 3.96
N ARG A 82 15.58 -9.40 4.18
CA ARG A 82 14.82 -10.51 4.77
C ARG A 82 14.48 -10.26 6.24
N HIS A 83 15.41 -9.69 7.01
CA HIS A 83 15.17 -9.36 8.42
C HIS A 83 14.18 -8.20 8.53
N ILE A 84 14.32 -7.15 7.72
CA ILE A 84 13.40 -6.00 7.72
C ILE A 84 11.96 -6.44 7.42
N VAL A 85 11.75 -7.31 6.42
CA VAL A 85 10.42 -7.84 6.09
C VAL A 85 9.85 -8.66 7.24
N LEU A 86 10.65 -9.52 7.89
CA LEU A 86 10.20 -10.31 9.04
C LEU A 86 9.83 -9.42 10.24
N TRP A 87 10.61 -8.38 10.53
CA TRP A 87 10.30 -7.41 11.58
C TRP A 87 9.01 -6.65 11.27
N GLY A 88 8.82 -6.20 10.03
CA GLY A 88 7.60 -5.52 9.61
C GLY A 88 6.36 -6.41 9.73
N GLN A 89 6.46 -7.67 9.32
CA GLN A 89 5.37 -8.65 9.45
C GLN A 89 5.08 -8.99 10.91
N ALA A 90 6.10 -9.08 11.78
CA ALA A 90 5.92 -9.33 13.21
C ALA A 90 5.28 -8.13 13.94
N TRP A 91 5.59 -6.90 13.52
CA TRP A 91 4.97 -5.70 14.07
C TRP A 91 3.49 -5.56 13.70
N MET A 92 3.08 -6.12 12.57
CA MET A 92 1.70 -6.07 12.07
C MET A 92 0.77 -7.14 12.69
N LEU A 93 1.33 -8.18 13.33
CA LEU A 93 0.58 -9.22 14.05
C LEU A 93 0.26 -8.77 15.48
#